data_AF-A0A7C4JZR2-F1
#
_entry.id   AF-A0A7C4JZR2-F1
#
_cell.length_a   1.000
_cell.length_b   1.000
_cell.length_c   1.000
_cell.angle_alpha   90.00
_cell.angle_beta   90.00
_cell.angle_gamma   90.00
#
_symmetry.space_group_name_H-M   'P 1'
#
loop_
_entity.id
_entity.type
_entity.pdbx_description
1 polymer ?
#
loop_
_entity_poly.entity_id
_entity_poly.type
_entity_poly.pdbx_seq_one_letter_code
_entity_poly.pdbx_strand_id
1 'polypeptide(L)'
;MRKKLLFAPIVLGAVFAFLTWGCEKEDKDVCQKFEPPQCEIANVCCPTDGGNCYYDVGGTKYYCDKTKATSTDPDGCDEAENKAIEYLCTAASPEQLMYAKVELSKLTQKLMQEASTYSVCH
;
A
#
# COMPACT_ATOMS: atom_id res chain seq x y z
N MET A 1 -36.94 -22.69 -43.33
CA MET A 1 -35.62 -22.29 -42.79
C MET A 1 -35.71 -22.26 -41.27
N ARG A 2 -34.98 -23.13 -40.55
CA ARG A 2 -34.88 -23.11 -39.08
C ARG A 2 -33.43 -23.43 -38.69
N LYS A 3 -32.59 -22.40 -38.58
CA LYS A 3 -31.25 -22.54 -38.01
C LYS A 3 -31.40 -22.59 -36.49
N LYS A 4 -31.18 -23.78 -35.92
CA LYS A 4 -31.20 -24.00 -34.47
C LYS A 4 -29.98 -23.30 -33.86
N LEU A 5 -30.22 -22.28 -33.05
CA LEU A 5 -29.24 -21.67 -32.15
C LEU A 5 -28.88 -22.71 -31.07
N LEU A 6 -27.85 -23.52 -31.32
CA LEU A 6 -27.36 -24.55 -30.41
C LEU A 6 -25.88 -24.35 -30.04
N PHE A 7 -25.47 -23.10 -29.81
CA PHE A 7 -24.07 -22.79 -29.45
C PHE A 7 -23.93 -21.75 -28.33
N ALA A 8 -24.97 -21.52 -27.55
CA ALA A 8 -24.96 -20.48 -26.51
C ALA A 8 -24.35 -20.89 -25.13
N PRO A 9 -24.37 -22.15 -24.64
CA PRO A 9 -24.02 -22.38 -23.24
C PRO A 9 -22.53 -22.60 -22.97
N ILE A 10 -21.73 -22.98 -23.98
CA ILE A 10 -20.33 -23.37 -23.77
C ILE A 10 -19.39 -22.16 -23.74
N VAL A 11 -19.72 -21.10 -24.50
CA VAL A 11 -18.89 -19.87 -24.54
C VAL A 11 -18.99 -19.08 -23.24
N LEU A 12 -20.14 -19.12 -22.54
CA LEU A 12 -20.29 -18.43 -21.26
C LEU A 12 -19.46 -19.05 -20.13
N GLY A 13 -19.20 -20.37 -20.16
CA GLY A 13 -18.43 -21.05 -19.10
C GLY A 13 -16.94 -20.70 -19.12
N ALA A 14 -16.36 -20.51 -20.30
CA ALA A 14 -14.93 -20.20 -20.44
C ALA A 14 -14.58 -18.81 -19.90
N VAL A 15 -15.47 -17.83 -20.03
CA VAL A 15 -15.23 -16.47 -19.51
C VAL A 15 -15.21 -16.44 -17.97
N PHE A 16 -16.02 -17.27 -17.30
CA PHE A 16 -16.02 -17.35 -15.84
C PHE A 16 -14.79 -18.04 -15.26
N ALA A 17 -14.20 -19.02 -15.95
CA ALA A 17 -13.01 -19.72 -15.47
C ALA A 17 -11.73 -18.85 -15.50
N PHE A 18 -11.64 -17.88 -16.42
CA PHE A 18 -10.53 -16.92 -16.45
C PHE A 18 -10.67 -15.82 -15.40
N LEU A 19 -11.90 -15.47 -14.98
CA LEU A 19 -12.13 -14.53 -13.88
C LEU A 19 -11.78 -15.12 -12.51
N THR A 20 -11.85 -16.45 -12.35
CA THR A 20 -11.53 -17.11 -11.07
C THR A 20 -10.05 -17.48 -10.90
N TRP A 21 -9.26 -17.55 -11.96
CA TRP A 21 -7.81 -17.85 -11.89
C TRP A 21 -6.94 -16.59 -11.83
N GLY A 22 -7.45 -15.43 -12.26
CA GLY A 22 -6.72 -14.15 -12.13
C GLY A 22 -6.65 -13.59 -10.70
N CYS A 23 -7.46 -14.12 -9.79
CA CYS A 23 -7.63 -13.61 -8.42
C CYS A 23 -7.20 -14.65 -7.38
N GLU A 24 -5.97 -15.15 -7.47
CA GLU A 24 -5.34 -15.84 -6.34
C GLU A 24 -5.11 -14.81 -5.22
N LYS A 25 -5.82 -15.00 -4.10
CA LYS A 25 -5.63 -14.25 -2.84
C LYS A 25 -4.26 -14.56 -2.27
N GLU A 26 -3.26 -13.82 -2.70
CA GLU A 26 -2.07 -13.63 -1.86
C GLU A 26 -2.21 -12.23 -1.27
N ASP A 27 -2.46 -12.16 0.04
CA ASP A 27 -2.38 -10.93 0.82
C ASP A 27 -0.98 -10.35 0.64
N LYS A 28 -0.84 -9.46 -0.35
CA LYS A 28 0.43 -8.92 -0.81
C LYS A 28 0.54 -7.49 -0.35
N ASP A 29 1.18 -7.27 0.78
CA ASP A 29 1.61 -5.93 1.17
C ASP A 29 2.44 -5.31 0.02
N VAL A 30 2.04 -4.12 -0.45
CA VAL A 30 2.86 -3.35 -1.37
C VAL A 30 3.93 -2.65 -0.54
N CYS A 31 5.14 -3.20 -0.56
CA CYS A 31 6.27 -2.68 0.21
C CYS A 31 7.28 -1.98 -0.69
N GLN A 32 7.72 -0.79 -0.30
CA GLN A 32 8.87 -0.12 -0.91
C GLN A 32 9.84 0.34 0.16
N LYS A 33 11.12 0.10 -0.13
CA LYS A 33 12.23 0.50 0.70
C LYS A 33 12.46 2.01 0.58
N PHE A 34 12.54 2.69 1.70
CA PHE A 34 12.84 4.11 1.81
C PHE A 34 14.30 4.28 2.25
N GLU A 35 15.12 4.81 1.35
CA GLU A 35 16.55 5.09 1.55
C GLU A 35 16.82 6.58 1.32
N PRO A 36 16.48 7.46 2.26
CA PRO A 36 17.01 8.81 2.22
C PRO A 36 18.53 8.72 2.45
N PRO A 37 19.34 9.56 1.77
CA PRO A 37 20.81 9.47 1.83
C PRO A 37 21.43 9.70 3.22
N GLN A 38 20.61 9.96 4.24
CA GLN A 38 21.02 10.44 5.56
C GLN A 38 20.40 9.64 6.72
N CYS A 39 19.59 8.61 6.45
CA CYS A 39 18.96 7.81 7.49
C CYS A 39 18.99 6.30 7.13
N GLU A 40 18.79 5.44 8.14
CA GLU A 40 18.67 3.99 7.91
C GLU A 40 17.47 3.63 7.03
N ILE A 41 17.44 2.37 6.62
CA ILE A 41 16.42 1.82 5.73
C ILE A 41 15.12 1.61 6.51
N ALA A 42 14.04 2.28 6.10
CA ALA A 42 12.68 1.89 6.47
C ALA A 42 12.02 1.12 5.33
N ASN A 43 11.22 0.11 5.63
CA ASN A 43 10.27 -0.41 4.65
C ASN A 43 8.91 0.24 4.91
N VAL A 44 8.34 0.88 3.88
CA VAL A 44 6.95 1.34 3.90
C VAL A 44 6.12 0.24 3.27
N CYS A 45 5.11 -0.26 3.97
CA CYS A 45 4.27 -1.36 3.49
C CYS A 45 2.79 -1.00 3.63
N CYS A 46 2.02 -1.23 2.56
CA CYS A 46 0.58 -0.99 2.53
C CYS A 46 -0.17 -2.28 2.18
N PRO A 47 -0.99 -2.81 3.10
CA PRO A 47 -1.79 -4.00 2.84
C PRO A 47 -2.81 -3.80 1.72
N THR A 48 -2.93 -4.77 0.81
CA THR A 48 -3.93 -4.78 -0.27
C THR A 48 -5.32 -5.20 0.21
N ASP A 49 -5.44 -5.72 1.42
CA ASP A 49 -6.70 -6.15 2.05
C ASP A 49 -7.50 -4.99 2.67
N GLY A 50 -7.01 -3.74 2.56
CA GLY A 50 -7.62 -2.56 3.16
C GLY A 50 -7.17 -2.30 4.60
N GLY A 51 -6.19 -3.06 5.11
CA GLY A 51 -5.50 -2.81 6.36
C GLY A 51 -4.80 -1.44 6.42
N ASN A 52 -4.17 -1.17 7.57
CA ASN A 52 -3.42 0.07 7.75
C ASN A 52 -1.99 -0.10 7.26
N CYS A 53 -1.47 0.89 6.53
CA CYS A 53 -0.06 0.91 6.18
C CYS A 53 0.82 0.97 7.43
N TYR A 54 2.06 0.52 7.29
CA TYR A 54 3.04 0.52 8.37
C TYR A 54 4.45 0.81 7.88
N TYR A 55 5.26 1.33 8.79
CA TYR A 55 6.69 1.54 8.63
C TYR A 55 7.44 0.49 9.45
N ASP A 56 8.22 -0.36 8.81
CA ASP A 56 9.14 -1.29 9.48
C ASP A 56 10.53 -0.66 9.57
N VAL A 57 10.94 -0.37 10.80
CA VAL A 57 12.23 0.23 11.12
C VAL A 57 12.93 -0.64 12.15
N GLY A 58 14.04 -1.26 11.75
CA GLY A 58 14.84 -2.12 12.64
C GLY A 58 14.05 -3.30 13.25
N GLY A 59 12.99 -3.77 12.57
CA GLY A 59 12.11 -4.84 13.07
C GLY A 59 10.93 -4.35 13.92
N THR A 60 10.81 -3.03 14.14
CA THR A 60 9.65 -2.41 14.82
C THR A 60 8.68 -1.85 13.78
N LYS A 61 7.40 -2.23 13.89
CA LYS A 61 6.34 -1.78 12.98
C LYS A 61 5.55 -0.62 13.59
N TYR A 62 5.50 0.50 12.88
CA TYR A 62 4.68 1.67 13.21
C TYR A 62 3.50 1.75 12.25
N TYR A 63 2.28 1.51 12.75
CA TYR A 63 1.07 1.47 11.93
C TYR A 63 0.41 2.85 11.85
N CYS A 64 -0.05 3.22 10.65
CA CYS A 64 -0.97 4.33 10.47
C CYS A 64 -2.29 4.05 11.21
N ASP A 65 -2.93 5.10 11.69
CA ASP A 65 -4.18 5.02 12.44
C ASP A 65 -5.24 5.88 11.78
N LYS A 66 -6.07 5.25 10.95
CA LYS A 66 -7.19 5.90 10.24
C LYS A 66 -8.16 6.62 11.20
N THR A 67 -8.20 6.27 12.49
CA THR A 67 -9.05 7.00 13.46
C THR A 67 -8.50 8.38 13.81
N LYS A 68 -7.23 8.64 13.50
CA LYS A 68 -6.54 9.93 13.65
C LYS A 68 -6.42 10.70 12.34
N ALA A 69 -7.09 10.25 11.29
CA ALA A 69 -7.09 10.92 10.00
C ALA A 69 -7.55 12.39 10.12
N THR A 70 -6.83 13.28 9.46
CA THR A 70 -7.13 14.72 9.38
C THR A 70 -7.31 15.15 7.93
N SER A 71 -7.69 16.40 7.70
CA SER A 71 -7.79 16.96 6.34
C SER A 71 -6.44 17.01 5.59
N THR A 72 -5.33 17.00 6.32
CA THR A 72 -3.96 17.06 5.77
C THR A 72 -3.25 15.70 5.82
N ASP A 73 -3.80 14.74 6.55
CA ASP A 73 -3.33 13.36 6.66
C ASP A 73 -4.56 12.44 6.67
N PRO A 74 -5.19 12.19 5.51
CA PRO A 74 -6.43 11.42 5.41
C PRO A 74 -6.27 9.95 5.82
N ASP A 75 -5.04 9.48 5.92
CA ASP A 75 -4.70 8.09 6.22
C ASP A 75 -4.25 7.89 7.68
N GLY A 76 -4.09 8.99 8.43
CA GLY A 76 -3.72 8.98 9.84
C GLY A 76 -2.31 8.46 10.09
N CYS A 77 -1.40 8.67 9.14
CA CYS A 77 -0.02 8.21 9.19
C CYS A 77 0.93 9.13 9.95
N ASP A 78 0.54 10.38 10.27
CA ASP A 78 1.42 11.41 10.84
C ASP A 78 2.20 10.94 12.07
N GLU A 79 1.53 10.26 13.00
CA GLU A 79 2.17 9.76 14.22
C GLU A 79 3.16 8.62 13.94
N ALA A 80 2.81 7.73 13.01
CA ALA A 80 3.64 6.61 12.62
C ALA A 80 4.86 7.07 11.82
N GLU A 81 4.70 8.05 10.93
CA GLU A 81 5.79 8.73 10.23
C GLU A 81 6.75 9.39 11.21
N ASN A 82 6.23 10.17 12.17
CA ASN A 82 7.08 10.87 13.14
C ASN A 82 7.91 9.88 13.97
N LYS A 83 7.30 8.78 14.45
CA LYS A 83 8.01 7.74 15.21
C LYS A 83 9.05 7.00 14.36
N ALA A 84 8.71 6.69 13.11
CA ALA A 84 9.65 6.08 12.18
C ALA A 84 10.85 7.01 11.95
N ILE A 85 10.62 8.29 11.69
CA ILE A 85 11.65 9.29 11.41
C ILE A 85 12.53 9.57 12.64
N GLU A 86 11.95 9.69 13.84
CA GLU A 86 12.70 9.86 15.08
C GLU A 86 13.70 8.71 15.30
N TYR A 87 13.31 7.48 14.96
CA TYR A 87 14.19 6.33 15.06
C TYR A 87 15.25 6.30 13.93
N LEU A 88 14.84 6.56 12.69
CA LEU A 88 15.69 6.49 11.50
C LEU A 88 16.78 7.57 11.45
N CYS A 89 16.47 8.75 11.98
CA CYS A 89 17.23 9.97 11.74
C CYS A 89 17.68 10.62 13.06
N THR A 90 18.11 9.81 14.04
CA THR A 90 18.54 10.26 15.39
C THR A 90 19.66 11.31 15.40
N ALA A 91 20.44 11.44 14.32
CA ALA A 91 21.51 12.43 14.16
C ALA A 91 21.23 13.51 13.08
N ALA A 92 20.04 13.53 12.48
CA ALA A 92 19.71 14.44 11.38
C ALA A 92 19.32 15.85 11.88
N SER A 93 19.60 16.87 11.07
CA SER A 93 19.15 18.24 11.33
C SER A 93 17.63 18.38 11.17
N PRO A 94 16.99 19.41 11.77
CA PRO A 94 15.56 19.64 11.60
C PRO A 94 15.10 19.76 10.14
N GLU A 95 15.94 20.35 9.28
CA GLU A 95 15.68 20.48 7.84
C GLU A 95 15.70 19.13 7.13
N GLN A 96 16.63 18.25 7.52
CA GLN A 96 16.75 16.89 6.99
C GLN A 96 15.58 16.01 7.45
N LEU A 97 15.14 16.17 8.70
CA LEU A 97 13.95 15.50 9.24
C LEU A 97 12.69 15.93 8.47
N MET A 98 12.54 17.23 8.18
CA MET A 98 11.42 17.74 7.41
C MET A 98 11.44 17.23 5.96
N TYR A 99 12.62 17.18 5.34
CA TYR A 99 12.78 16.61 4.00
C TYR A 99 12.40 15.12 3.97
N ALA A 100 12.94 14.33 4.91
CA ALA A 100 12.64 12.90 5.04
C ALA A 100 11.14 12.66 5.27
N LYS A 101 10.48 13.50 6.10
CA LYS A 101 9.03 13.43 6.32
C LYS A 101 8.24 13.64 5.03
N VAL A 102 8.57 14.68 4.27
CA VAL A 102 7.87 14.97 3.02
C VAL A 102 8.05 13.83 2.00
N GLU A 103 9.24 13.25 1.89
CA GLU A 103 9.46 12.12 0.99
C GLU A 103 8.76 10.84 1.45
N LEU A 104 8.81 10.53 2.75
CA LEU A 104 8.15 9.37 3.33
C LEU A 104 6.63 9.44 3.15
N SER A 105 6.05 10.60 3.38
CA SER A 105 4.61 10.81 3.21
C SER A 105 4.17 10.64 1.75
N LYS A 106 4.93 11.20 0.80
CA LYS A 106 4.68 10.99 -0.65
C LYS A 106 4.77 9.52 -1.04
N LEU A 107 5.78 8.81 -0.52
CA LEU A 107 5.95 7.39 -0.79
C LEU A 107 4.78 6.58 -0.23
N THR A 108 4.35 6.88 0.99
CA THR A 108 3.20 6.23 1.63
C THR A 108 1.94 6.41 0.80
N GLN A 109 1.62 7.64 0.39
CA GLN A 109 0.47 7.93 -0.47
C GLN A 109 0.51 7.18 -1.80
N LYS A 110 1.69 7.08 -2.42
CA LYS A 110 1.88 6.30 -3.66
C LYS A 110 1.57 4.82 -3.44
N LEU A 111 2.12 4.23 -2.39
CA LEU A 111 1.91 2.80 -2.06
C LEU A 111 0.46 2.51 -1.68
N MET A 112 -0.23 3.46 -1.04
CA MET A 112 -1.67 3.35 -0.76
C MET A 112 -2.52 3.35 -2.03
N GLN A 113 -2.19 4.22 -2.99
CA GLN A 113 -2.86 4.22 -4.30
C GLN A 113 -2.60 2.93 -5.08
N GLU A 114 -1.38 2.40 -5.01
CA GLU A 114 -1.04 1.11 -5.62
C GLU A 114 -1.80 -0.03 -4.92
N ALA A 115 -1.73 -0.12 -3.59
CA ALA A 115 -2.42 -1.15 -2.80
C ALA A 115 -3.94 -1.12 -3.01
N SER A 116 -4.54 0.07 -3.10
CA SER A 116 -5.97 0.21 -3.41
C SER A 116 -6.31 -0.14 -4.87
N THR A 117 -5.42 0.12 -5.82
CA THR A 117 -5.61 -0.35 -7.20
C THR A 117 -5.60 -1.88 -7.25
N TYR A 118 -4.68 -2.51 -6.50
CA TYR A 118 -4.64 -3.97 -6.37
C TYR A 118 -5.85 -4.51 -5.59
N SER A 119 -6.35 -3.80 -4.58
CA SER A 119 -7.54 -4.21 -3.82
C SER A 119 -8.84 -4.22 -4.66
N VAL A 120 -8.94 -3.34 -5.66
CA VAL A 120 -10.10 -3.26 -6.57
C VAL A 120 -10.02 -4.31 -7.70
N CYS A 121 -8.84 -4.85 -7.98
CA CYS A 121 -8.68 -6.01 -8.86
C CYS A 121 -9.07 -7.34 -8.19
N HIS A 122 -9.57 -7.32 -6.94
CA HIS A 122 -10.04 -8.49 -6.17
C HIS A 122 -11.56 -8.57 -6.05
#